data_AF-H1SJ81-F1
#
_entry.id   AF-H1SJ81-F1
#
_cell.length_a   1.000
_cell.length_b   1.000
_cell.length_c   1.000
_cell.angle_alpha   90.00
_cell.angle_beta   90.00
_cell.angle_gamma   90.00
#
_symmetry.space_group_name_H-M   'P 1'
#
loop_
_entity.id
_entity.type
_entity.pdbx_description
1 polymer ?
#
loop_
_entity_poly.entity_id
_entity_poly.type
_entity_poly.pdbx_seq_one_letter_code
_entity_poly.pdbx_strand_id
1 'polypeptide(L)'
;MQPFPVVSAKAGGALGTSPVGTFPANGYGLSDMTGNAWQWVADWYRADQFKREAVSAKLIDNPAGPGESWDPSEPGVPTAAPRRVTRGGSFLCNEDYCLSYRPSARRGTDPYNSMSHLGFRLVEDDAQWRQQGKDGKAIKQATAGGPARLDRGSRTARQPLAISTGARNGAGMR
;
A
#
# COMPACT_ATOMS: atom_id res chain seq x y z
N MET A 1 15.04 -28.29 -3.28
CA MET A 1 14.38 -27.28 -2.44
C MET A 1 15.17 -25.99 -2.61
N GLN A 2 14.55 -24.94 -3.16
CA GLN A 2 15.24 -23.65 -3.35
C GLN A 2 15.34 -22.93 -1.99
N PRO A 3 16.48 -22.30 -1.66
CA PRO A 3 16.60 -21.52 -0.43
C PRO A 3 15.70 -20.28 -0.49
N PHE A 4 15.07 -19.96 0.63
CA PHE A 4 14.27 -18.74 0.78
C PHE A 4 15.20 -17.51 0.95
N PRO A 5 14.87 -16.35 0.36
CA PRO A 5 13.73 -16.06 -0.52
C PRO A 5 13.89 -16.64 -1.93
N VAL A 6 12.82 -17.22 -2.46
CA VAL A 6 12.82 -17.81 -3.81
C VAL A 6 12.69 -16.70 -4.85
N VAL A 7 13.81 -16.27 -5.43
CA VAL A 7 13.84 -15.31 -6.53
C VAL A 7 13.80 -16.02 -7.88
N SER A 8 12.87 -15.61 -8.74
CA SER A 8 12.86 -16.01 -10.15
C SER A 8 13.29 -14.82 -11.00
N ALA A 9 14.46 -14.93 -11.65
CA ALA A 9 14.92 -13.93 -12.62
C ALA A 9 13.91 -13.74 -13.77
N LYS A 10 13.16 -14.79 -14.11
CA LYS A 10 12.12 -14.78 -15.15
C LYS A 10 10.86 -14.00 -14.71
N ALA A 11 10.59 -13.92 -13.40
CA ALA A 11 9.46 -13.18 -12.85
C ALA A 11 9.80 -11.72 -12.49
N GLY A 12 11.04 -11.28 -12.74
CA GLY A 12 11.52 -9.97 -12.31
C GLY A 12 11.66 -9.84 -10.78
N GLY A 13 11.85 -10.96 -10.07
CA GLY A 13 11.91 -10.96 -8.61
C GLY A 13 13.16 -10.27 -8.07
N ALA A 14 12.98 -9.39 -7.08
CA ALA A 14 14.07 -8.75 -6.33
C ALA A 14 14.38 -9.51 -5.04
N LEU A 15 15.67 -9.56 -4.65
CA LEU A 15 16.10 -10.16 -3.38
C LEU A 15 15.63 -9.38 -2.14
N GLY A 16 15.24 -8.13 -2.35
CA GLY A 16 14.80 -7.19 -1.33
C GLY A 16 13.83 -6.17 -1.92
N THR A 17 13.72 -5.01 -1.30
CA THR A 17 12.96 -3.90 -1.88
C THR A 17 13.64 -3.36 -3.14
N SER A 18 12.84 -2.82 -4.05
CA SER A 18 13.30 -2.05 -5.21
C SER A 18 12.91 -0.58 -5.05
N PRO A 19 13.61 0.35 -5.73
CA PRO A 19 13.15 1.74 -5.82
C PRO A 19 11.70 1.81 -6.28
N VAL A 20 10.91 2.71 -5.70
CA VAL A 20 9.50 2.89 -6.08
C VAL A 20 9.41 3.30 -7.55
N GLY A 21 8.52 2.65 -8.32
CA GLY A 21 8.36 2.90 -9.74
C GLY A 21 9.37 2.18 -10.64
N THR A 22 10.15 1.23 -10.10
CA THR A 22 11.01 0.36 -10.91
C THR A 22 10.21 -0.39 -11.98
N PHE A 23 9.00 -0.83 -11.63
CA PHE A 23 8.09 -1.52 -12.54
C PHE A 23 7.01 -0.60 -13.10
N PRO A 24 6.43 -0.94 -14.27
CA PRO A 24 5.39 -0.14 -14.90
C PRO A 24 4.20 0.13 -13.97
N ALA A 25 3.66 1.34 -14.05
CA ALA A 25 2.43 1.70 -13.36
C ALA A 25 1.21 0.97 -13.96
N ASN A 26 0.18 0.76 -13.15
CA ASN A 26 -1.11 0.26 -13.63
C ASN A 26 -1.88 1.34 -14.43
N GLY A 27 -3.07 1.00 -14.95
CA GLY A 27 -3.91 1.93 -15.73
C GLY A 27 -4.39 3.19 -14.98
N TYR A 28 -4.19 3.27 -13.67
CA TYR A 28 -4.44 4.45 -12.84
C TYR A 28 -3.18 5.29 -12.58
N GLY A 29 -2.02 4.89 -13.11
CA GLY A 29 -0.75 5.56 -12.85
C GLY A 29 -0.13 5.22 -11.49
N LEU A 30 -0.57 4.13 -10.85
CA LEU A 30 -0.03 3.68 -9.56
C LEU A 30 1.03 2.60 -9.76
N SER A 31 2.21 2.81 -9.17
CA SER A 31 3.30 1.82 -9.12
C SER A 31 3.29 1.02 -7.81
N ASP A 32 3.88 -0.17 -7.87
CA ASP A 32 4.14 -1.07 -6.73
C ASP A 32 2.90 -1.34 -5.86
N MET A 33 1.73 -1.46 -6.50
CA MET A 33 0.50 -1.88 -5.83
C MET A 33 0.53 -3.36 -5.42
N THR A 34 1.42 -4.14 -6.04
CA THR A 34 1.61 -5.57 -5.83
C THR A 34 3.11 -5.88 -5.71
N GLY A 35 3.53 -6.53 -4.64
CA GLY A 35 4.93 -6.81 -4.36
C GLY A 35 5.67 -5.61 -3.77
N ASN A 36 7.00 -5.62 -3.87
CA ASN A 36 7.91 -4.71 -3.18
C ASN A 36 7.73 -4.74 -1.66
N ALA A 37 6.78 -3.99 -1.10
CA ALA A 37 6.45 -4.02 0.32
C ALA A 37 4.94 -4.13 0.54
N TRP A 38 4.57 -4.87 1.59
CA TRP A 38 3.22 -4.79 2.13
C TRP A 38 2.91 -3.34 2.51
N GLN A 39 1.64 -2.95 2.42
CA GLN A 39 1.23 -1.59 2.70
C GLN A 39 0.12 -1.56 3.74
N TRP A 40 0.34 -0.77 4.79
CA TRP A 40 -0.68 -0.45 5.78
C TRP A 40 -1.89 0.24 5.15
N VAL A 41 -3.06 -0.08 5.68
CA VAL A 41 -4.34 0.57 5.39
C VAL A 41 -4.95 1.03 6.71
N ALA A 42 -5.73 2.11 6.68
CA ALA A 42 -6.33 2.70 7.86
C ALA A 42 -7.29 1.74 8.59
N ASP A 43 -7.97 0.85 7.89
CA ASP A 43 -8.99 -0.05 8.41
C ASP A 43 -8.48 -1.00 9.51
N TRP A 44 -9.34 -1.26 10.51
CA TRP A 44 -9.18 -2.43 11.37
C TRP A 44 -9.47 -3.72 10.60
N TYR A 45 -8.70 -4.77 10.89
CA TYR A 45 -8.87 -6.05 10.23
C TYR A 45 -9.94 -6.89 10.91
N ARG A 46 -11.01 -7.21 10.17
CA ARG A 46 -11.92 -8.30 10.49
C ARG A 46 -11.96 -9.36 9.39
N ALA A 47 -11.75 -10.62 9.75
CA ALA A 47 -11.78 -11.74 8.81
C ALA A 47 -13.16 -11.91 8.12
N ASP A 48 -14.24 -11.53 8.79
CA ASP A 48 -15.63 -11.66 8.30
C ASP A 48 -16.20 -10.38 7.66
N GLN A 49 -15.43 -9.29 7.54
CA GLN A 49 -15.98 -7.96 7.19
C GLN A 49 -16.80 -7.96 5.90
N PHE A 50 -16.24 -8.52 4.83
CA PHE A 50 -16.92 -8.53 3.53
C PHE A 50 -18.17 -9.41 3.53
N LYS A 51 -18.19 -10.47 4.36
CA LYS A 51 -19.39 -11.30 4.55
C LYS A 51 -20.48 -10.50 5.29
N ARG A 52 -20.10 -9.73 6.32
CA ARG A 52 -21.04 -8.86 7.06
C ARG A 52 -21.63 -7.78 6.16
N GLU A 53 -20.80 -7.14 5.35
CA GLU A 53 -21.24 -6.13 4.38
C GLU A 53 -22.18 -6.72 3.32
N ALA A 54 -21.83 -7.87 2.76
CA ALA A 54 -22.65 -8.56 1.75
C ALA A 54 -24.05 -8.94 2.27
N VAL A 55 -24.16 -9.34 3.54
CA VAL A 55 -25.45 -9.72 4.16
C VAL A 55 -26.32 -8.50 4.49
N SER A 56 -25.74 -7.31 4.63
CA SER A 56 -26.48 -6.11 5.04
C SER A 56 -27.55 -5.65 4.02
N ALA A 57 -27.49 -6.13 2.77
CA ALA A 57 -28.34 -5.74 1.64
C ALA A 57 -28.38 -4.22 1.36
N LYS A 58 -27.43 -3.45 1.91
CA LYS A 58 -27.27 -2.01 1.69
C LYS A 58 -26.14 -1.77 0.70
N LEU A 59 -26.28 -0.73 -0.12
CA LEU A 59 -25.17 -0.20 -0.89
C LEU A 59 -24.10 0.31 0.10
N ILE A 60 -22.89 -0.22 -0.01
CA ILE A 60 -21.75 0.21 0.80
C ILE A 60 -20.99 1.27 -0.01
N ASP A 61 -21.14 2.52 0.40
CA ASP A 61 -20.48 3.67 -0.22
C ASP A 61 -19.39 4.20 0.73
N ASN A 62 -18.16 4.34 0.22
CA ASN A 62 -16.95 4.77 0.95
C ASN A 62 -16.81 4.17 2.37
N PRO A 63 -16.71 2.84 2.51
CA PRO A 63 -16.57 2.20 3.82
C PRO A 63 -15.23 2.58 4.48
N ALA A 64 -15.29 3.04 5.73
CA ALA A 64 -14.11 3.33 6.55
C ALA A 64 -13.53 2.10 7.28
N GLY A 65 -14.07 0.91 6.97
CA GLY A 65 -13.78 -0.33 7.68
C GLY A 65 -14.52 -0.47 9.02
N PRO A 66 -14.32 -1.60 9.72
CA PRO A 66 -14.93 -1.83 11.03
C PRO A 66 -14.27 -0.99 12.12
N GLY A 67 -15.00 -0.72 13.22
CA GLY A 67 -14.46 -0.01 14.38
C GLY A 67 -13.52 -0.83 15.27
N GLU A 68 -13.44 -2.14 15.05
CA GLU A 68 -12.68 -3.10 15.87
C GLU A 68 -12.11 -4.23 15.00
N SER A 69 -11.08 -4.93 15.49
CA SER A 69 -10.54 -6.13 14.85
C SER A 69 -11.26 -7.40 15.27
N TRP A 70 -11.23 -8.42 14.41
CA TRP A 70 -11.73 -9.75 14.70
C TRP A 70 -11.08 -10.79 13.79
N ASP A 71 -10.33 -11.72 14.35
CA ASP A 71 -9.66 -12.79 13.60
C ASP A 71 -9.58 -14.09 14.41
N PRO A 72 -10.34 -15.14 14.06
CA PRO A 72 -10.29 -16.43 14.74
C PRO A 72 -9.23 -17.38 14.15
N SER A 73 -8.48 -16.96 13.12
CA SER A 73 -7.63 -17.88 12.35
C SER A 73 -6.32 -18.28 13.04
N GLU A 74 -5.92 -17.57 14.11
CA GLU A 74 -4.67 -17.82 14.82
C GLU A 74 -4.90 -18.45 16.20
N PRO A 75 -4.56 -19.74 16.39
CA PRO A 75 -4.64 -20.40 17.68
C PRO A 75 -3.76 -19.71 18.73
N GLY A 76 -4.30 -19.56 19.95
CA GLY A 76 -3.57 -18.94 21.08
C GLY A 76 -3.55 -17.41 21.07
N VAL A 77 -4.08 -16.76 20.03
CA VAL A 77 -4.26 -15.31 19.99
C VAL A 77 -5.73 -14.97 20.27
N PRO A 78 -6.04 -14.01 21.16
CA PRO A 78 -7.41 -13.55 21.36
C PRO A 78 -8.03 -13.09 20.04
N THR A 79 -9.26 -13.48 19.75
CA THR A 79 -9.93 -13.14 18.49
C THR A 79 -10.07 -11.63 18.29
N ALA A 80 -10.18 -10.87 19.37
CA ALA A 80 -10.25 -9.40 19.38
C ALA A 80 -8.86 -8.72 19.49
N ALA A 81 -7.76 -9.46 19.34
CA ALA A 81 -6.42 -8.85 19.34
C ALA A 81 -6.32 -7.77 18.24
N PRO A 82 -5.69 -6.62 18.52
CA PRO A 82 -5.65 -5.50 17.59
C PRO A 82 -4.89 -5.88 16.32
N ARG A 83 -5.53 -5.69 15.16
CA ARG A 83 -4.93 -5.94 13.84
C ARG A 83 -5.38 -4.89 12.85
N ARG A 84 -4.45 -4.27 12.13
CA ARG A 84 -4.75 -3.37 11.00
C ARG A 84 -4.62 -4.12 9.68
N VAL A 85 -5.36 -3.66 8.66
CA VAL A 85 -5.32 -4.28 7.34
C VAL A 85 -3.98 -3.96 6.66
N THR A 86 -3.36 -4.98 6.06
CA THR A 86 -2.25 -4.83 5.12
C THR A 86 -2.61 -5.42 3.75
N ARG A 87 -2.09 -4.80 2.68
CA ARG A 87 -2.37 -5.16 1.27
C ARG A 87 -1.10 -5.23 0.44
N GLY A 88 -1.20 -5.87 -0.73
CA GLY A 88 -0.20 -5.79 -1.81
C GLY A 88 0.87 -6.89 -1.81
N GLY A 89 1.12 -7.57 -0.69
CA GLY A 89 2.24 -8.52 -0.62
C GLY A 89 3.60 -7.79 -0.60
N SER A 90 4.69 -8.55 -0.52
CA SER A 90 6.05 -8.00 -0.55
C SER A 90 6.97 -8.80 -1.48
N PHE A 91 8.23 -8.37 -1.59
CA PHE A 91 9.29 -9.10 -2.30
C PHE A 91 9.52 -10.54 -1.77
N LEU A 92 8.97 -10.88 -0.60
CA LEU A 92 9.03 -12.23 -0.03
C LEU A 92 7.91 -13.14 -0.52
N CYS A 93 6.89 -12.65 -1.23
CA CYS A 93 5.77 -13.48 -1.65
C CYS A 93 6.08 -14.29 -2.92
N ASN A 94 5.59 -15.52 -2.95
CA ASN A 94 5.83 -16.50 -4.00
C ASN A 94 4.62 -17.46 -4.12
N GLU A 95 4.42 -18.02 -5.31
CA GLU A 95 3.36 -18.98 -5.62
C GLU A 95 3.27 -20.17 -4.66
N ASP A 96 4.40 -20.62 -4.13
CA ASP A 96 4.46 -21.82 -3.29
C ASP A 96 3.89 -21.63 -1.87
N TYR A 97 3.89 -20.40 -1.32
CA TYR A 97 3.52 -20.17 0.08
C TYR A 97 2.83 -18.83 0.38
N CYS A 98 3.04 -17.79 -0.43
CA CYS A 98 2.38 -16.49 -0.27
C CYS A 98 1.87 -15.95 -1.61
N LEU A 99 0.57 -16.13 -1.83
CA LEU A 99 -0.14 -15.59 -2.98
C LEU A 99 -0.74 -14.20 -2.73
N SER A 100 -0.22 -13.48 -1.73
CA SER A 100 -0.83 -12.23 -1.27
C SER A 100 -0.45 -10.99 -2.10
N TYR A 101 0.32 -11.18 -3.18
CA TYR A 101 0.52 -10.16 -4.22
C TYR A 101 -0.75 -9.94 -5.07
N ARG A 102 -1.78 -10.79 -4.93
CA ARG A 102 -3.06 -10.63 -5.62
C ARG A 102 -3.81 -9.39 -5.08
N PRO A 103 -4.41 -8.54 -5.94
CA PRO A 103 -5.12 -7.34 -5.49
C PRO A 103 -6.24 -7.57 -4.46
N SER A 104 -6.91 -8.73 -4.52
CA SER A 104 -7.97 -9.09 -3.56
C SER A 104 -7.44 -9.54 -2.20
N ALA A 105 -6.16 -9.89 -2.09
CA ALA A 105 -5.58 -10.37 -0.85
C ALA A 105 -5.54 -9.28 0.23
N ARG A 106 -5.69 -9.70 1.48
CA ARG A 106 -5.59 -8.89 2.68
C ARG A 106 -5.10 -9.73 3.83
N ARG A 107 -4.33 -9.12 4.73
CA ARG A 107 -3.92 -9.74 5.99
C ARG A 107 -4.22 -8.81 7.15
N GLY A 108 -4.43 -9.40 8.32
CA GLY A 108 -4.41 -8.70 9.59
C GLY A 108 -3.00 -8.71 10.12
N THR A 109 -2.47 -7.54 10.46
CA THR A 109 -1.13 -7.40 11.01
C THR A 109 -1.22 -6.65 12.33
N ASP A 110 -0.49 -7.12 13.34
CA ASP A 110 -0.36 -6.43 14.62
C ASP A 110 0.19 -5.02 14.39
N PRO A 111 -0.53 -3.95 14.79
CA PRO A 111 -0.12 -2.56 14.53
C PRO A 111 1.19 -2.16 15.23
N TYR A 112 1.63 -2.92 16.24
CA TYR A 112 2.88 -2.68 16.96
C TYR A 112 4.06 -3.48 16.39
N ASN A 113 3.81 -4.36 15.41
CA ASN A 113 4.86 -5.15 14.78
C ASN A 113 5.48 -4.42 13.60
N SER A 114 6.78 -4.13 13.70
CA SER A 114 7.58 -3.60 12.60
C SER A 114 8.22 -4.73 11.79
N MET A 115 8.03 -4.71 10.47
CA MET A 115 8.60 -5.70 9.55
C MET A 115 9.40 -5.00 8.44
N SER A 116 10.54 -5.57 8.06
CA SER A 116 11.43 -5.01 7.02
C SER A 116 10.79 -4.94 5.63
N HIS A 117 9.67 -5.63 5.43
CA HIS A 117 8.94 -5.74 4.17
C HIS A 117 7.56 -5.07 4.23
N LEU A 118 7.33 -4.19 5.21
CA LEU A 118 6.08 -3.48 5.44
C LEU A 118 6.31 -1.96 5.41
N GLY A 119 5.55 -1.26 4.59
CA GLY A 119 5.54 0.19 4.45
C GLY A 119 4.12 0.74 4.37
N PHE A 120 3.97 1.90 3.77
CA PHE A 120 2.68 2.55 3.55
C PHE A 120 2.74 3.52 2.38
N ARG A 121 1.57 3.93 1.89
CA ARG A 121 1.42 5.08 0.99
C ARG A 121 0.33 5.99 1.54
N LEU A 122 0.42 7.27 1.23
CA LEU A 122 -0.56 8.26 1.65
C LEU A 122 -1.61 8.47 0.57
N VAL A 123 -2.79 8.83 1.02
CA VAL A 123 -3.93 9.25 0.19
C VAL A 123 -4.49 10.54 0.78
N GLU A 124 -5.08 11.35 -0.08
CA GLU A 124 -5.74 12.59 0.32
C GLU A 124 -7.03 12.74 -0.47
N ASP A 125 -8.07 13.27 0.17
CA ASP A 125 -9.32 13.58 -0.50
C ASP A 125 -9.11 14.70 -1.51
N ASP A 126 -9.69 14.55 -2.70
CA ASP A 126 -9.57 15.54 -3.79
C ASP A 126 -10.03 16.94 -3.37
N ALA A 127 -11.08 17.03 -2.54
CA ALA A 127 -11.55 18.30 -2.00
C ALA A 127 -10.50 18.98 -1.10
N GLN A 128 -9.81 18.21 -0.26
CA GLN A 128 -8.75 18.71 0.62
C GLN A 128 -7.55 19.17 -0.20
N TRP A 129 -7.11 18.35 -1.17
CA TRP A 129 -6.00 18.69 -2.05
C TRP A 129 -6.24 20.01 -2.80
N ARG A 130 -7.44 20.18 -3.36
CA ARG A 130 -7.83 21.40 -4.08
C ARG A 130 -7.89 22.62 -3.16
N GLN A 131 -8.28 22.45 -1.90
CA GLN A 131 -8.29 23.54 -0.93
C GLN A 131 -6.86 23.99 -0.59
N GLN A 132 -5.95 23.05 -0.35
CA GLN A 132 -4.54 23.37 -0.08
C GLN A 132 -3.87 24.14 -1.22
N GLY A 133 -4.19 23.78 -2.47
CA GLY A 133 -3.71 24.51 -3.65
C GLY A 133 -4.24 25.94 -3.76
N LYS A 134 -5.45 26.22 -3.25
CA LYS A 134 -6.02 27.57 -3.18
C LYS A 134 -5.41 28.39 -2.04
N ASP A 135 -5.08 27.73 -0.92
CA ASP A 135 -4.52 28.37 0.27
C ASP A 135 -3.02 28.73 0.12
N GLY A 136 -2.43 28.54 -1.07
CA GLY A 136 -1.07 28.97 -1.38
C GLY A 136 0.04 28.17 -0.68
N LYS A 137 -0.28 27.02 -0.06
CA LYS A 137 0.74 26.09 0.42
C LYS A 137 1.42 25.45 -0.79
N ALA A 138 2.60 25.97 -1.15
CA ALA A 138 3.39 25.46 -2.26
C ALA A 138 3.68 23.96 -2.07
N ILE A 139 3.02 23.15 -2.88
CA ILE A 139 3.29 21.71 -2.98
C ILE A 139 4.62 21.60 -3.74
N LYS A 140 5.72 21.36 -3.02
CA LYS A 140 6.98 20.99 -3.67
C LYS A 140 6.79 19.62 -4.33
N GLN A 141 6.43 19.63 -5.61
CA GLN A 141 6.52 18.44 -6.44
C GLN A 141 7.97 17.96 -6.40
N ALA A 142 8.21 16.76 -5.88
CA ALA A 142 9.49 16.10 -5.99
C ALA A 142 9.70 15.71 -7.46
N THR A 143 10.31 16.61 -8.25
CA THR A 143 10.72 16.31 -9.62
C THR A 143 11.85 15.29 -9.60
N ALA A 144 11.55 14.05 -9.98
CA ALA A 144 12.53 13.18 -10.61
C ALA A 144 12.82 13.73 -12.03
N GLY A 145 14.11 13.78 -12.40
CA GLY A 145 14.65 14.68 -13.42
C GLY A 145 14.22 14.47 -14.88
N GLY A 146 14.45 15.53 -15.68
CA GLY A 146 14.48 15.53 -17.15
C GLY A 146 13.42 16.43 -17.80
N PRO A 147 13.78 17.33 -18.75
CA PRO A 147 12.84 18.32 -19.28
C PRO A 147 11.87 17.69 -20.28
N ALA A 148 10.61 17.52 -19.90
CA ALA A 148 9.54 17.21 -20.84
C ALA A 148 9.12 18.51 -21.56
N ARG A 149 9.41 18.56 -22.86
CA ARG A 149 9.02 19.61 -23.79
C ARG A 149 7.50 19.76 -23.76
N LEU A 150 7.01 20.95 -23.40
CA LEU A 150 5.59 21.31 -23.38
C LEU A 150 5.04 21.31 -24.82
N ASP A 151 4.30 20.26 -25.19
CA ASP A 151 3.34 20.35 -26.29
C ASP A 151 2.03 20.94 -25.75
N ARG A 152 1.67 22.10 -26.30
CA ARG A 152 0.58 22.95 -25.82
C ARG A 152 -0.69 22.54 -26.59
N GLY A 153 -1.26 21.37 -26.27
CA GLY A 153 -2.35 20.86 -27.12
C GLY A 153 -3.07 19.57 -26.72
N SER A 154 -3.46 19.33 -25.46
CA SER A 154 -4.66 18.51 -25.17
C SER A 154 -5.15 18.69 -23.73
N ARG A 155 -6.47 18.83 -23.55
CA ARG A 155 -7.12 18.97 -22.23
C ARG A 155 -7.29 17.60 -21.56
N THR A 156 -6.21 16.98 -21.12
CA THR A 156 -6.26 15.83 -20.19
C THR A 156 -4.97 15.76 -19.39
N ALA A 157 -4.79 16.68 -18.45
CA ALA A 157 -3.69 16.61 -17.49
C ALA A 157 -4.11 15.70 -16.32
N ARG A 158 -3.75 14.41 -16.38
CA ARG A 158 -3.69 13.53 -15.20
C ARG A 158 -2.31 13.74 -14.56
N GLN A 159 -2.27 14.35 -13.38
CA GLN A 159 -1.04 14.48 -12.61
C GLN A 159 -0.80 13.22 -11.77
N PRO A 160 0.44 12.70 -11.69
CA PRO A 160 0.75 11.53 -10.87
C PRO A 160 0.80 11.90 -9.37
N LEU A 161 0.19 11.05 -8.54
CA LEU A 161 0.25 11.14 -7.08
C LEU A 161 1.67 10.75 -6.61
N ALA A 162 2.36 11.64 -5.90
CA ALA A 162 3.70 11.40 -5.37
C ALA A 162 3.65 10.63 -4.04
N ILE A 163 4.46 9.58 -3.91
CA ILE A 163 4.63 8.77 -2.69
C ILE A 163 5.89 9.27 -1.97
N SER A 164 5.76 9.70 -0.72
CA SER A 164 6.89 10.06 0.15
C SER A 164 7.39 8.83 0.90
N THR A 165 8.63 8.42 0.67
CA THR A 165 9.35 7.47 1.53
C THR A 165 10.27 8.24 2.47
N GLY A 166 9.81 8.52 3.69
CA GLY A 166 10.63 9.11 4.74
C GLY A 166 11.43 8.04 5.47
N ALA A 167 12.66 7.77 5.03
CA ALA A 167 13.66 7.06 5.84
C ALA A 167 14.27 8.06 6.82
N ARG A 168 13.98 7.94 8.12
CA ARG A 168 14.70 8.68 9.16
C ARG A 168 16.03 7.97 9.45
N ASN A 169 17.13 8.56 9.00
CA ASN A 169 18.46 8.20 9.48
C ASN A 169 18.60 8.63 10.94
N GLY A 170 18.81 7.67 11.84
CA GLY A 170 19.23 7.94 13.21
C GLY A 170 20.68 8.39 13.23
N ALA A 171 20.90 9.69 13.37
CA ALA A 171 22.18 10.25 13.83
C ALA A 171 22.08 10.45 15.35
N GLY A 172 23.06 9.93 16.06
CA GLY A 172 23.00 9.68 17.50
C GLY A 172 23.00 10.91 18.42
N MET A 173 22.68 10.63 19.67
CA MET A 173 23.07 11.43 20.83
C MET A 173 23.76 10.51 21.82
N ARG A 174 24.93 10.97 22.26
CA ARG A 174 25.69 10.48 23.42
C ARG A 174 24.91 10.74 24.70
#